data_AF-A0A8T9CLD1-F1
#
_entry.id   AF-A0A8T9CLD1-F1
#
_cell.length_a   1.000
_cell.length_b   1.000
_cell.length_c   1.000
_cell.angle_alpha   90.00
_cell.angle_beta   90.00
_cell.angle_gamma   90.00
#
_symmetry.space_group_name_H-M   'P 1'
#
loop_
_entity.id
_entity.type
_entity.pdbx_description
1 polymer ?
#
loop_
_entity_poly.entity_id
_entity_poly.type
_entity_poly.pdbx_seq_one_letter_code
_entity_poly.pdbx_strand_id
1 'polypeptide(L)'
;MATSTPSATPPTGNEFVCNTCKKPATSFPNPLKKCAKCQVTKYCSRECQKDDWKAHKKICSAQSQSGDSKPSSSGGRHNPGFNFAEALTGGGNSLHSLSEKDAFTQIIDCFRLRCEDEYTFGANTIGIYDGKDPVPAFKKFLNLAEKREEILPGWWNQEKRTECVEFATGGSEWADLSCAVEKSDIQEHYGDPTKPMALRVLGEKIYGKGFM
;
A
#
# COMPACT_ATOMS: atom_id res chain seq x y z
N MET A 1 -64.64 -16.07 5.58
CA MET A 1 -63.78 -15.78 4.43
C MET A 1 -62.90 -14.61 4.83
N ALA A 2 -61.69 -14.89 5.32
CA ALA A 2 -60.81 -13.88 5.91
C ALA A 2 -59.99 -13.21 4.80
N THR A 3 -60.08 -11.89 4.72
CA THR A 3 -59.33 -11.01 3.83
C THR A 3 -57.89 -10.88 4.33
N SER A 4 -56.92 -11.36 3.55
CA SER A 4 -55.50 -11.25 3.85
C SER A 4 -54.96 -9.88 3.42
N THR A 5 -54.65 -9.05 4.41
CA THR A 5 -53.86 -7.83 4.29
C THR A 5 -52.38 -8.18 4.09
N PRO A 6 -51.61 -7.52 3.21
CA PRO A 6 -50.16 -7.65 3.19
C PRO A 6 -49.55 -6.87 4.37
N SER A 7 -48.91 -7.59 5.29
CA SER A 7 -48.12 -7.01 6.39
C SER A 7 -46.96 -6.20 5.84
N ALA A 8 -47.06 -4.88 5.98
CA ALA A 8 -45.92 -3.98 5.91
C ALA A 8 -44.95 -4.34 7.05
N THR A 9 -43.74 -4.73 6.68
CA THR A 9 -42.63 -4.92 7.60
C THR A 9 -42.23 -3.57 8.24
N PRO A 10 -41.92 -3.54 9.55
CA PRO A 10 -41.51 -2.32 10.25
C PRO A 10 -40.10 -1.85 9.81
N PRO A 11 -39.79 -0.53 9.89
CA PRO A 11 -38.49 0.00 9.47
C PRO A 11 -37.44 -0.30 10.55
N THR A 12 -36.80 -1.47 10.45
CA THR A 12 -35.69 -1.84 11.34
C THR A 12 -34.38 -1.21 10.84
N GLY A 13 -33.93 -0.17 11.55
CA GLY A 13 -32.56 -0.05 12.03
C GLY A 13 -31.46 0.26 11.01
N ASN A 14 -31.11 1.55 10.90
CA ASN A 14 -29.82 2.08 10.46
C ASN A 14 -29.28 1.52 9.12
N GLU A 15 -29.81 2.05 8.03
CA GLU A 15 -29.41 1.73 6.66
C GLU A 15 -27.99 2.26 6.39
N PHE A 16 -26.99 1.39 6.61
CA PHE A 16 -25.62 1.71 6.25
C PHE A 16 -25.47 1.67 4.73
N VAL A 17 -24.97 2.76 4.14
CA VAL A 17 -24.73 2.90 2.70
C VAL A 17 -23.24 3.02 2.40
N CYS A 18 -22.83 2.57 1.22
CA CYS A 18 -21.49 2.83 0.71
C CYS A 18 -21.31 4.34 0.45
N ASN A 19 -20.23 4.94 0.92
CA ASN A 19 -20.00 6.37 0.75
C ASN A 19 -19.71 6.78 -0.70
N THR A 20 -19.36 5.82 -1.56
CA THR A 20 -18.98 6.08 -2.95
C THR A 20 -20.13 5.78 -3.90
N CYS A 21 -20.56 4.52 -3.99
CA CYS A 21 -21.61 4.11 -4.92
C CYS A 21 -23.03 4.33 -4.38
N LYS A 22 -23.16 4.81 -3.13
CA LYS A 22 -24.42 5.16 -2.45
C LYS A 22 -25.45 4.03 -2.33
N LYS A 23 -25.09 2.79 -2.69
CA LYS A 23 -25.95 1.61 -2.52
C LYS A 23 -26.01 1.16 -1.04
N PRO A 24 -27.16 0.67 -0.57
CA PRO A 24 -27.31 0.16 0.79
C PRO A 24 -26.56 -1.15 0.98
N ALA A 25 -26.22 -1.48 2.23
CA ALA A 25 -25.54 -2.73 2.58
C ALA A 25 -26.28 -3.98 2.07
N THR A 26 -27.61 -3.94 1.99
CA THR A 26 -28.47 -5.02 1.47
C THR A 26 -28.26 -5.32 -0.01
N SER A 27 -27.67 -4.40 -0.77
CA SER A 27 -27.34 -4.59 -2.19
C SER A 27 -26.06 -5.40 -2.42
N PHE A 28 -25.37 -5.81 -1.34
CA PHE A 28 -24.09 -6.51 -1.43
C PHE A 28 -24.14 -7.86 -0.71
N PRO A 29 -23.43 -8.88 -1.22
CA PRO A 29 -23.35 -10.18 -0.55
C PRO A 29 -22.55 -10.14 0.76
N ASN A 30 -21.73 -9.10 0.95
CA ASN A 30 -20.89 -8.91 2.12
C ASN A 30 -21.23 -7.59 2.84
N PRO A 31 -21.05 -7.53 4.17
CA PRO A 31 -21.21 -6.29 4.94
C PRO A 31 -20.30 -5.17 4.43
N LEU A 32 -20.77 -3.92 4.55
CA LEU A 32 -19.94 -2.76 4.23
C LEU A 32 -18.73 -2.68 5.16
N LYS A 33 -17.56 -2.47 4.56
CA LYS A 33 -16.29 -2.31 5.25
C LYS A 33 -16.16 -0.88 5.74
N LYS A 34 -15.82 -0.70 7.01
CA LYS A 34 -15.50 0.62 7.57
C LYS A 34 -14.12 1.06 7.13
N CYS A 35 -13.91 2.36 7.00
CA CYS A 35 -12.58 2.94 6.83
C CYS A 35 -11.72 2.54 8.04
N ALA A 36 -10.55 1.95 7.79
CA ALA A 36 -9.68 1.45 8.85
C ALA A 36 -9.26 2.55 9.85
N LYS A 37 -9.09 3.78 9.37
CA LYS A 37 -8.59 4.93 10.14
C LYS A 37 -9.65 5.59 11.03
N CYS A 38 -10.79 5.97 10.46
CA CYS A 38 -11.83 6.66 11.24
C CYS A 38 -12.87 5.70 11.82
N GLN A 39 -13.03 4.50 11.25
CA GLN A 39 -14.12 3.56 11.56
C GLN A 39 -15.54 4.13 11.38
N VAL A 40 -15.66 5.34 10.81
CA VAL A 40 -16.93 6.05 10.59
C VAL A 40 -17.50 5.73 9.21
N THR A 41 -16.76 6.07 8.16
CA THR A 41 -17.20 5.96 6.77
C THR A 41 -17.17 4.51 6.30
N LYS A 42 -18.14 4.10 5.47
CA LYS A 42 -18.34 2.71 5.05
C LYS A 42 -18.31 2.58 3.54
N TYR A 43 -17.79 1.45 3.04
CA TYR A 43 -17.64 1.15 1.62
C TYR A 43 -17.99 -0.30 1.32
N CYS A 44 -18.58 -0.56 0.16
CA CYS A 44 -18.91 -1.93 -0.27
C CYS A 44 -17.70 -2.71 -0.76
N SER A 45 -16.74 -2.01 -1.35
CA SER A 45 -15.48 -2.56 -1.84
C SER A 45 -14.33 -1.61 -1.54
N ARG A 46 -13.11 -2.12 -1.69
CA ARG A 46 -11.90 -1.31 -1.60
C ARG A 46 -11.82 -0.28 -2.74
N GLU A 47 -12.36 -0.60 -3.92
CA GLU A 47 -12.43 0.33 -5.05
C GLU A 47 -13.25 1.57 -4.69
N CYS A 48 -14.42 1.36 -4.08
CA CYS A 48 -15.23 2.47 -3.58
C CYS A 48 -14.45 3.34 -2.57
N GLN A 49 -13.69 2.72 -1.66
CA GLN A 49 -12.85 3.47 -0.73
C GLN A 49 -11.76 4.29 -1.45
N LYS A 50 -11.13 3.73 -2.50
CA LYS A 50 -10.08 4.38 -3.32
C LYS A 50 -10.63 5.57 -4.09
N ASP A 51 -11.81 5.42 -4.70
CA ASP A 51 -12.48 6.48 -5.46
C ASP A 51 -12.84 7.68 -4.58
N ASP A 52 -13.33 7.42 -3.37
CA ASP A 52 -13.70 8.46 -2.40
C ASP A 52 -12.48 9.04 -1.66
N TRP A 53 -11.29 8.41 -1.75
CA TRP A 53 -10.13 8.76 -0.93
C TRP A 53 -9.71 10.22 -1.04
N LYS A 54 -9.74 10.81 -2.25
CA LYS A 54 -9.37 12.22 -2.45
C LYS A 54 -10.24 13.18 -1.64
N ALA A 55 -11.52 12.86 -1.45
CA ALA A 55 -12.46 13.62 -0.64
C ALA A 55 -12.42 13.21 0.83
N HIS A 56 -12.52 11.90 1.09
CA HIS A 56 -12.55 11.32 2.42
C HIS A 56 -11.32 11.66 3.26
N LYS A 57 -10.12 11.68 2.68
CA LYS A 57 -8.87 11.94 3.42
C LYS A 57 -8.87 13.25 4.19
N LYS A 58 -9.60 14.27 3.70
CA LYS A 58 -9.71 15.60 4.33
C LYS A 58 -10.53 15.57 5.62
N ILE A 59 -11.44 14.60 5.74
CA ILE A 59 -12.37 14.45 6.86
C ILE A 59 -12.17 13.13 7.63
N CYS A 60 -11.12 12.39 7.29
CA CYS A 60 -10.80 11.12 7.92
C CYS A 60 -10.08 11.38 9.26
N SER A 61 -10.88 11.63 10.31
CA SER A 61 -10.41 11.84 11.68
C SER A 61 -10.33 10.53 12.47
N ALA A 62 -9.24 10.33 13.21
CA ALA A 62 -9.08 9.21 14.13
C ALA A 62 -9.76 9.56 15.46
N GLN A 63 -10.92 8.99 15.74
CA GLN A 63 -11.41 8.88 17.11
C GLN A 63 -11.17 7.47 17.60
N SER A 64 -9.99 7.29 18.20
CA SER A 64 -9.63 6.12 18.99
C SER A 64 -10.53 6.04 20.23
N GLN A 65 -11.16 4.89 20.46
CA GLN A 65 -11.37 4.42 21.83
C GLN A 65 -10.64 3.09 22.01
N SER A 66 -9.55 3.21 22.78
CA SER A 66 -9.12 2.33 23.88
C SER A 66 -8.94 0.84 23.61
N GLY A 67 -7.69 0.41 23.67
CA GLY A 67 -7.27 -0.99 23.76
C GLY A 67 -5.77 -1.08 23.98
N ASP A 68 -5.34 -0.69 25.19
CA ASP A 68 -3.97 -0.80 25.70
C ASP A 68 -3.51 -2.27 25.67
N SER A 69 -2.41 -2.57 24.97
CA SER A 69 -1.52 -3.71 25.22
C SER A 69 -0.29 -3.64 24.32
N LYS A 70 0.84 -3.23 24.88
CA LYS A 70 2.18 -3.70 24.50
C LYS A 70 2.70 -4.56 25.67
N PRO A 71 3.78 -5.37 25.53
CA PRO A 71 4.61 -5.60 24.35
C PRO A 71 4.91 -7.10 24.10
N SER A 72 5.51 -7.45 22.96
CA SER A 72 6.63 -8.40 23.03
C SER A 72 7.56 -8.32 21.82
N SER A 73 8.84 -8.20 22.15
CA SER A 73 9.98 -8.34 21.27
C SER A 73 10.16 -9.81 20.89
N SER A 74 10.37 -10.10 19.61
CA SER A 74 11.06 -11.33 19.18
C SER A 74 11.91 -11.03 17.96
N GLY A 75 13.19 -11.40 18.09
CA GLY A 75 14.26 -11.04 17.19
C GLY A 75 14.11 -11.56 15.77
N GLY A 76 14.93 -10.97 14.90
CA GLY A 76 14.93 -11.22 13.47
C GLY A 76 15.09 -12.70 13.14
N ARG A 77 14.22 -13.16 12.24
CA ARG A 77 14.42 -14.31 11.37
C ARG A 77 13.73 -14.01 10.06
N HIS A 78 14.52 -14.01 8.98
CA HIS A 78 14.00 -13.94 7.62
C HIS A 78 12.95 -15.03 7.39
N ASN A 79 11.89 -14.71 6.65
CA ASN A 79 10.82 -15.64 6.32
C ASN A 79 11.39 -16.78 5.44
N PRO A 80 11.20 -18.08 5.75
CA PRO A 80 11.75 -19.20 4.97
C PRO A 80 11.38 -19.19 3.47
N GLY A 81 10.29 -18.51 3.08
CA GLY A 81 9.93 -18.31 1.67
C GLY A 81 10.87 -17.37 0.88
N PHE A 82 11.75 -16.64 1.56
CA PHE A 82 12.62 -15.60 0.99
C PHE A 82 13.76 -16.15 0.13
N ASN A 83 14.47 -17.18 0.60
CA ASN A 83 15.58 -17.80 -0.17
C ASN A 83 15.07 -18.44 -1.47
N PHE A 84 13.83 -18.92 -1.49
CA PHE A 84 13.22 -19.48 -2.69
C PHE A 84 12.77 -18.38 -3.67
N ALA A 85 12.27 -17.25 -3.17
CA ALA A 85 11.92 -16.09 -3.99
C ALA A 85 13.15 -15.42 -4.63
N GLU A 86 14.27 -15.31 -3.91
CA GLU A 86 15.53 -14.79 -4.45
C GLU A 86 16.09 -15.69 -5.57
N ALA A 87 16.02 -17.02 -5.40
CA ALA A 87 16.43 -17.98 -6.42
C ALA A 87 15.49 -17.98 -7.64
N LEU A 88 14.18 -17.86 -7.45
CA LEU A 88 13.19 -17.82 -8.53
C LEU A 88 13.23 -16.53 -9.35
N THR A 89 13.59 -15.41 -8.73
CA THR A 89 13.66 -14.10 -9.40
C THR A 89 15.04 -13.83 -10.03
N GLY A 90 15.91 -14.85 -10.10
CA GLY A 90 17.24 -14.72 -10.71
C GLY A 90 18.15 -13.75 -9.95
N GLY A 91 17.97 -13.63 -8.63
CA GLY A 91 18.77 -12.74 -7.79
C GLY A 91 18.22 -11.32 -7.66
N GLY A 92 16.96 -11.03 -7.98
CA GLY A 92 16.24 -9.80 -7.59
C GLY A 92 16.81 -8.45 -8.04
N ASN A 93 17.98 -8.41 -8.66
CA ASN A 93 18.80 -7.23 -8.82
C ASN A 93 19.40 -7.23 -10.22
N SER A 94 18.92 -6.33 -11.05
CA SER A 94 19.84 -5.52 -11.84
C SER A 94 19.19 -4.18 -12.10
N LEU A 95 18.99 -3.38 -11.04
CA LEU A 95 18.85 -1.94 -11.23
C LEU A 95 19.99 -1.41 -12.12
N HIS A 96 21.17 -2.03 -12.00
CA HIS A 96 22.38 -1.80 -12.79
C HIS A 96 22.21 -1.95 -14.32
N SER A 97 21.28 -2.78 -14.80
CA SER A 97 21.08 -3.02 -16.24
C SER A 97 19.90 -2.26 -16.84
N LEU A 98 19.23 -1.44 -16.03
CA LEU A 98 18.03 -0.70 -16.43
C LEU A 98 18.38 0.68 -16.97
N SER A 99 17.46 1.24 -17.75
CA SER A 99 17.44 2.68 -18.00
C SER A 99 17.23 3.44 -16.68
N GLU A 100 17.68 4.70 -16.62
CA GLU A 100 17.52 5.52 -15.42
C GLU A 100 16.05 5.62 -14.98
N LYS A 101 15.13 5.80 -15.95
CA LYS A 101 13.69 5.88 -15.68
C LYS A 101 13.11 4.57 -15.14
N ASP A 102 13.53 3.43 -15.67
CA ASP A 102 13.05 2.13 -15.18
C ASP A 102 13.62 1.81 -13.80
N ALA A 103 14.88 2.19 -13.54
CA ALA A 103 15.48 2.08 -12.22
C ALA A 103 14.75 2.97 -11.20
N PHE A 104 14.42 4.22 -11.56
CA PHE A 104 13.62 5.11 -10.71
C PHE A 104 12.25 4.52 -10.41
N THR A 105 11.54 4.06 -11.44
CA THR A 105 10.23 3.41 -11.30
C THR A 105 10.31 2.23 -10.32
N GLN A 106 11.30 1.35 -10.46
CA GLN A 106 11.46 0.19 -9.57
C GLN A 106 11.82 0.58 -8.12
N ILE A 107 12.66 1.59 -7.91
CA ILE A 107 12.99 2.10 -6.57
C ILE A 107 11.73 2.68 -5.90
N ILE A 108 10.93 3.44 -6.65
CA ILE A 108 9.70 4.05 -6.15
C ILE A 108 8.64 2.98 -5.86
N ASP A 109 8.43 2.03 -6.77
CA ASP A 109 7.46 0.96 -6.59
C ASP A 109 7.86 -0.01 -5.47
N CYS A 110 9.15 -0.25 -5.26
CA CYS A 110 9.65 -0.94 -4.08
C CYS A 110 9.18 -0.25 -2.79
N PHE A 111 9.34 1.07 -2.71
CA PHE A 111 8.87 1.84 -1.56
C PHE A 111 7.34 1.83 -1.42
N ARG A 112 6.60 2.04 -2.51
CA ARG A 112 5.12 2.06 -2.52
C ARG A 112 4.56 0.72 -2.09
N LEU A 113 5.06 -0.38 -2.64
CA LEU A 113 4.64 -1.75 -2.31
C LEU A 113 5.00 -2.10 -0.86
N ARG A 114 6.16 -1.64 -0.35
CA ARG A 114 6.52 -1.82 1.05
C ARG A 114 5.56 -1.11 2.00
N CYS A 115 5.14 0.10 1.66
CA CYS A 115 4.15 0.84 2.44
C CYS A 115 2.81 0.09 2.47
N GLU A 116 2.38 -0.46 1.32
CA GLU A 116 1.15 -1.27 1.22
C GLU A 116 1.25 -2.53 2.08
N ASP A 117 2.39 -3.24 2.04
CA ASP A 117 2.61 -4.45 2.84
C ASP A 117 2.59 -4.14 4.36
N GLU A 118 3.24 -3.08 4.84
CA GLU A 118 3.17 -2.70 6.27
C GLU A 118 1.75 -2.33 6.72
N TYR A 119 0.99 -1.69 5.82
CA TYR A 119 -0.40 -1.33 6.10
C TYR A 119 -1.30 -2.57 6.15
N THR A 120 -1.13 -3.51 5.22
CA THR A 120 -1.99 -4.69 5.08
C THR A 120 -1.64 -5.80 6.08
N PHE A 121 -0.36 -6.01 6.39
CA PHE A 121 0.10 -7.13 7.24
C PHE A 121 0.64 -6.68 8.61
N GLY A 122 1.33 -5.55 8.67
CA GLY A 122 2.04 -5.12 9.88
C GLY A 122 1.26 -4.21 10.83
N ALA A 123 0.03 -3.83 10.47
CA ALA A 123 -0.78 -2.83 11.19
C ALA A 123 -0.04 -1.50 11.46
N ASN A 124 1.03 -1.21 10.71
CA ASN A 124 1.86 -0.01 10.83
C ASN A 124 1.58 0.91 9.63
N THR A 125 1.23 2.17 9.88
CA THR A 125 1.10 3.17 8.81
C THR A 125 2.43 3.91 8.65
N ILE A 126 3.24 3.51 7.66
CA ILE A 126 4.49 4.19 7.29
C ILE A 126 4.35 4.74 5.87
N GLY A 127 4.88 5.93 5.61
CA GLY A 127 4.97 6.50 4.26
C GLY A 127 3.62 6.95 3.71
N ILE A 128 3.22 6.45 2.53
CA ILE A 128 2.09 6.96 1.73
C ILE A 128 0.71 6.86 2.44
N TYR A 129 0.61 6.09 3.54
CA TYR A 129 -0.61 5.88 4.31
C TYR A 129 -0.71 6.72 5.60
N ASP A 130 0.33 7.44 6.01
CA ASP A 130 0.32 8.21 7.26
C ASP A 130 -0.43 9.56 7.17
N GLY A 131 -0.89 9.92 5.96
CA GLY A 131 -1.61 11.16 5.66
C GLY A 131 -0.73 12.41 5.66
N LYS A 132 0.60 12.25 5.77
CA LYS A 132 1.59 13.30 5.61
C LYS A 132 2.18 13.23 4.20
N ASP A 133 3.04 14.19 3.90
CA ASP A 133 3.88 14.15 2.71
C ASP A 133 4.73 12.86 2.71
N PRO A 134 4.64 11.99 1.68
CA PRO A 134 5.43 10.77 1.61
C PRO A 134 6.91 11.03 1.25
N VAL A 135 7.27 12.21 0.76
CA VAL A 135 8.63 12.52 0.29
C VAL A 135 9.69 12.39 1.39
N PRO A 136 9.50 12.86 2.63
CA PRO A 136 10.45 12.63 3.72
C PRO A 136 10.67 11.14 4.03
N ALA A 137 9.62 10.32 3.96
CA ALA A 137 9.73 8.87 4.17
C ALA A 137 10.50 8.21 3.02
N PHE A 138 10.21 8.60 1.78
CA PHE A 138 10.93 8.12 0.61
C PHE A 138 12.42 8.54 0.64
N LYS A 139 12.73 9.77 1.03
CA LYS A 139 14.13 10.23 1.21
C LYS A 139 14.86 9.40 2.28
N LYS A 140 14.19 9.00 3.37
CA LYS A 140 14.77 8.09 4.36
C LYS A 140 15.04 6.71 3.77
N PHE A 141 14.15 6.20 2.93
CA PHE A 141 14.34 4.95 2.20
C PHE A 141 15.54 5.01 1.24
N LEU A 142 15.68 6.09 0.46
CA LEU A 142 16.85 6.31 -0.40
C LEU A 142 18.16 6.34 0.41
N ASN A 143 18.17 7.02 1.56
CA ASN A 143 19.35 7.02 2.44
C ASN A 143 19.72 5.61 2.96
N LEU A 144 18.75 4.69 3.07
CA LEU A 144 19.04 3.30 3.42
C LEU A 144 19.64 2.56 2.21
N ALA A 145 19.08 2.77 1.02
CA ALA A 145 19.57 2.15 -0.20
C ALA A 145 21.02 2.59 -0.52
N GLU A 146 21.33 3.88 -0.34
CA GLU A 146 22.67 4.46 -0.54
C GLU A 146 23.73 3.93 0.44
N LYS A 147 23.32 3.39 1.59
CA LYS A 147 24.22 2.79 2.58
C LYS A 147 24.50 1.32 2.33
N ARG A 148 23.88 0.71 1.33
CA ARG A 148 24.03 -0.71 1.00
C ARG A 148 24.90 -0.84 -0.23
N GLU A 149 25.90 -1.72 -0.14
CA GLU A 149 26.72 -2.07 -1.29
C GLU A 149 25.87 -2.84 -2.31
N GLU A 150 26.14 -2.62 -3.59
CA GLU A 150 25.57 -3.34 -4.75
C GLU A 150 24.05 -3.21 -5.00
N ILE A 151 23.32 -2.44 -4.20
CA ILE A 151 21.88 -2.21 -4.45
C ILE A 151 21.68 -1.20 -5.58
N LEU A 152 22.26 -0.02 -5.45
CA LEU A 152 22.03 1.07 -6.40
C LEU A 152 22.99 0.96 -7.61
N PRO A 153 22.55 1.39 -8.80
CA PRO A 153 23.37 1.38 -10.01
C PRO A 153 24.69 2.12 -9.84
N GLY A 154 25.74 1.70 -10.55
CA GLY A 154 27.04 2.39 -10.52
C GLY A 154 27.01 3.84 -11.01
N TRP A 155 25.98 4.23 -11.76
CA TRP A 155 25.73 5.62 -12.18
C TRP A 155 24.94 6.44 -11.14
N TRP A 156 24.47 5.83 -10.05
CA TRP A 156 23.69 6.52 -9.02
C TRP A 156 24.54 7.56 -8.30
N ASN A 157 24.01 8.77 -8.17
CA ASN A 157 24.65 9.88 -7.48
C ASN A 157 23.59 10.85 -6.92
N GLN A 158 24.03 11.94 -6.30
CA GLN A 158 23.14 12.92 -5.65
C GLN A 158 22.22 13.66 -6.64
N GLU A 159 22.66 13.87 -7.88
CA GLU A 159 21.84 14.45 -8.95
C GLU A 159 20.71 13.48 -9.31
N LYS A 160 21.04 12.21 -9.56
CA LYS A 160 20.07 11.15 -9.86
C LYS A 160 19.11 10.88 -8.71
N ARG A 161 19.56 11.02 -7.46
CA ARG A 161 18.70 11.01 -6.28
C ARG A 161 17.66 12.13 -6.32
N THR A 162 18.05 13.33 -6.75
CA THR A 162 17.15 14.48 -6.86
C THR A 162 16.15 14.26 -7.99
N GLU A 163 16.62 13.84 -9.17
CA GLU A 163 15.77 13.48 -10.30
C GLU A 163 14.76 12.38 -9.92
N CYS A 164 15.19 11.34 -9.20
CA CYS A 164 14.32 10.26 -8.74
C CYS A 164 13.20 10.77 -7.81
N VAL A 165 13.51 11.70 -6.90
CA VAL A 165 12.50 12.31 -6.02
C VAL A 165 11.51 13.15 -6.83
N GLU A 166 11.98 13.95 -7.78
CA GLU A 166 11.10 14.76 -8.64
C GLU A 166 10.21 13.87 -9.52
N PHE A 167 10.78 12.80 -10.08
CA PHE A 167 10.07 11.78 -10.83
C PHE A 167 8.95 11.15 -9.99
N ALA A 168 9.21 10.93 -8.71
CA ALA A 168 8.26 10.35 -7.76
C ALA A 168 7.14 11.30 -7.29
N THR A 169 7.23 12.61 -7.59
CA THR A 169 6.29 13.65 -7.16
C THR A 169 5.64 14.37 -8.34
N GLY A 170 5.17 13.61 -9.33
CA GLY A 170 4.47 14.14 -10.51
C GLY A 170 5.29 14.17 -11.79
N GLY A 171 6.54 13.70 -11.78
CA GLY A 171 7.35 13.52 -12.99
C GLY A 171 7.10 12.19 -13.71
N SER A 172 6.30 11.29 -13.13
CA SER A 172 5.93 9.99 -13.68
C SER A 172 4.42 9.87 -13.85
N GLU A 173 3.97 9.25 -14.94
CA GLU A 173 2.56 8.90 -15.15
C GLU A 173 2.09 7.75 -14.23
N TRP A 174 3.04 6.95 -13.73
CA TRP A 174 2.77 5.74 -12.94
C TRP A 174 3.34 5.80 -11.51
N ALA A 175 4.64 6.06 -11.41
CA ALA A 175 5.43 5.89 -10.19
C ALA A 175 5.32 7.14 -9.29
N ASP A 176 4.10 7.51 -8.90
CA ASP A 176 3.82 8.68 -8.06
C ASP A 176 3.60 8.26 -6.60
N LEU A 177 4.30 8.91 -5.66
CA LEU A 177 4.22 8.61 -4.22
C LEU A 177 2.87 8.96 -3.61
N SER A 178 2.05 9.80 -4.25
CA SER A 178 0.69 10.10 -3.80
C SER A 178 -0.32 9.00 -4.11
N CYS A 179 0.07 8.00 -4.90
CA CYS A 179 -0.77 6.90 -5.35
C CYS A 179 -0.32 5.57 -4.73
N ALA A 180 -1.19 4.93 -3.94
CA ALA A 180 -0.99 3.56 -3.49
C ALA A 180 -0.93 2.56 -4.67
N VAL A 181 -0.19 1.47 -4.49
CA VAL A 181 -0.05 0.39 -5.49
C VAL A 181 -0.23 -0.97 -4.83
N GLU A 182 -1.03 -1.83 -5.44
CA GLU A 182 -1.23 -3.20 -4.98
C GLU A 182 -0.33 -4.20 -5.75
N LYS A 183 -0.31 -5.46 -5.29
CA LYS A 183 0.43 -6.53 -5.97
C LYS A 183 0.00 -6.66 -7.45
N SER A 184 -1.29 -6.67 -7.73
CA SER A 184 -1.83 -6.82 -9.09
C SER A 184 -1.45 -5.65 -10.00
N ASP A 185 -1.51 -4.44 -9.47
CA ASP A 185 -1.14 -3.20 -10.16
C ASP A 185 0.32 -3.29 -10.66
N ILE A 186 1.24 -3.76 -9.80
CA ILE A 186 2.65 -4.00 -10.18
C ILE A 186 2.75 -5.10 -11.24
N GLN A 187 2.02 -6.21 -11.11
CA GLN A 187 2.10 -7.30 -12.10
C GLN A 187 1.65 -6.83 -13.49
N GLU A 188 0.59 -6.04 -13.55
CA GLU A 188 0.06 -5.49 -14.79
C GLU A 188 1.03 -4.48 -15.40
N HIS A 189 1.51 -3.50 -14.62
CA HIS A 189 2.41 -2.47 -15.10
C HIS A 189 3.70 -3.04 -15.70
N TYR A 190 4.29 -4.04 -15.05
CA TYR A 190 5.55 -4.64 -15.50
C TYR A 190 5.35 -5.82 -16.46
N GLY A 191 4.11 -6.31 -16.65
CA GLY A 191 3.83 -7.53 -17.43
C GLY A 191 4.52 -8.78 -16.87
N ASP A 192 4.92 -8.77 -15.60
CA ASP A 192 5.73 -9.82 -14.97
C ASP A 192 5.10 -10.25 -13.64
N PRO A 193 4.59 -11.50 -13.54
CA PRO A 193 3.93 -11.99 -12.34
C PRO A 193 4.88 -12.11 -11.13
N THR A 194 6.20 -12.18 -11.36
CA THR A 194 7.22 -12.32 -10.31
C THR A 194 7.69 -10.96 -9.77
N LYS A 195 7.40 -9.86 -10.48
CA LYS A 195 7.88 -8.53 -10.13
C LYS A 195 7.53 -8.05 -8.71
N PRO A 196 6.31 -8.25 -8.19
CA PRO A 196 6.02 -7.86 -6.81
C PRO A 196 6.82 -8.64 -5.76
N MET A 197 7.29 -9.85 -6.08
CA MET A 197 8.19 -10.60 -5.21
C MET A 197 9.60 -10.03 -5.29
N ALA A 198 10.10 -9.74 -6.49
CA ALA A 198 11.39 -9.11 -6.69
C ALA A 198 11.49 -7.75 -5.96
N LEU A 199 10.45 -6.91 -6.04
CA LEU A 199 10.40 -5.63 -5.33
C LEU A 199 10.38 -5.79 -3.80
N ARG A 200 9.74 -6.84 -3.28
CA ARG A 200 9.79 -7.15 -1.85
C ARG A 200 11.19 -7.58 -1.42
N VAL A 201 11.84 -8.45 -2.20
CA VAL A 201 13.23 -8.86 -1.96
C VAL A 201 14.16 -7.64 -1.95
N LEU A 202 14.03 -6.75 -2.93
CA LEU A 202 14.76 -5.48 -2.98
C LEU A 202 14.50 -4.62 -1.72
N GLY A 203 13.24 -4.53 -1.29
CA GLY A 203 12.85 -3.82 -0.08
C GLY A 203 13.54 -4.38 1.16
N GLU A 204 13.57 -5.71 1.32
CA GLU A 204 14.26 -6.36 2.44
C GLU A 204 15.76 -6.06 2.44
N LYS A 205 16.42 -6.10 1.28
CA LYS A 205 17.85 -5.75 1.13
C LYS A 205 18.10 -4.30 1.58
N ILE A 206 17.24 -3.37 1.19
CA ILE A 206 17.36 -1.95 1.55
C ILE A 206 17.12 -1.75 3.06
N TYR A 207 16.00 -2.24 3.59
CA TYR A 207 15.64 -2.05 5.00
C TYR A 207 16.50 -2.88 5.97
N GLY A 208 17.15 -3.95 5.48
CA GLY A 208 17.87 -4.93 6.30
C GLY A 208 16.96 -5.76 7.20
N LYS A 209 15.66 -5.83 6.89
CA LYS A 209 14.65 -6.61 7.62
C LYS A 209 13.46 -6.92 6.71
N GLY A 210 12.79 -8.04 6.99
CA GLY A 210 11.54 -8.45 6.34
C GLY A 210 10.36 -7.52 6.59
N PHE A 211 9.26 -7.79 5.89
CA PHE A 211 7.93 -7.31 6.28
C PHE A 211 7.39 -8.18 7.42
N MET A 212 6.68 -7.57 8.38
CA MET A 212 5.99 -8.27 9.49
C MET A 212 4.50 -8.04 9.38
#